data_AF-A0A382CBM7-F1
#
_entry.id   AF-A0A382CBM7-F1
#
_cell.length_a   1.000
_cell.length_b   1.000
_cell.length_c   1.000
_cell.angle_alpha   90.00
_cell.angle_beta   90.00
_cell.angle_gamma   90.00
#
_symmetry.space_group_name_H-M   'P 1'
#
loop_
_entity.id
_entity.type
_entity.pdbx_description
1 polymer ?
#
loop_
_entity_poly.entity_id
_entity_poly.type
_entity_poly.pdbx_seq_one_letter_code
_entity_poly.pdbx_strand_id
1 'polypeptide(L)'
;MDNEILLSNDKEKGLMKKLLLLLVLTGLILTVGCGGEKKDAKTSESTGNAMIIAEGPLPLPEGSNSEASGHNEEGISHYKEGHYDVALKHFQAASAVDSALGEVHYNEAISLDKLGKHGEATKHFKIAQEKANGNKAILESNILLSHVQ
;
A
#
# COMPACT_ATOMS: atom_id res chain seq x y z
N MET A 1 33.47 28.24 -39.93
CA MET A 1 32.04 28.00 -40.23
C MET A 1 31.35 27.14 -39.18
N ASP A 2 32.01 26.82 -38.06
CA ASP A 2 31.59 25.71 -37.17
C ASP A 2 30.63 26.13 -36.04
N ASN A 3 30.52 27.43 -35.76
CA ASN A 3 29.71 27.95 -34.64
C ASN A 3 28.21 28.09 -34.98
N GLU A 4 27.85 28.24 -36.27
CA GLU A 4 26.44 28.29 -36.71
C GLU A 4 25.78 26.90 -36.76
N ILE A 5 26.56 25.87 -37.09
CA ILE A 5 26.07 24.47 -37.15
C ILE A 5 25.78 23.96 -35.73
N LEU A 6 26.63 24.31 -34.77
CA LEU A 6 26.48 23.89 -33.37
C LEU A 6 25.28 24.56 -32.69
N LEU A 7 25.04 25.84 -32.99
CA LEU A 7 23.88 26.58 -32.47
C LEU A 7 22.55 26.08 -33.05
N SER A 8 22.55 25.64 -34.31
CA SER A 8 21.37 25.04 -34.95
C SER A 8 20.99 23.70 -34.30
N ASN A 9 21.98 22.86 -33.99
CA ASN A 9 21.76 21.56 -33.35
C ASN A 9 21.23 21.69 -31.90
N ASP A 10 21.69 22.69 -31.14
CA ASP A 10 21.18 22.92 -29.77
C ASP A 10 19.74 23.46 -29.76
N LYS A 11 19.40 24.34 -30.73
CA LYS A 11 18.02 24.83 -30.91
C LYS A 11 17.05 23.70 -31.30
N GLU A 12 17.45 22.81 -32.21
CA GLU A 12 16.64 21.64 -32.61
C GLU A 12 16.43 20.66 -31.44
N LYS A 13 17.49 20.37 -30.66
CA LYS A 13 17.40 19.53 -29.46
C LYS A 13 16.48 20.17 -28.40
N GLY A 14 16.55 21.48 -28.21
CA GLY A 14 15.67 22.22 -27.31
C GLY A 14 14.21 22.20 -27.75
N LEU A 15 13.97 22.30 -29.06
CA LEU A 15 12.63 22.24 -29.64
C LEU A 15 12.01 20.84 -29.52
N MET A 16 12.78 19.78 -29.79
CA MET A 16 12.33 18.39 -29.62
C MET A 16 12.01 18.04 -28.17
N LYS A 17 12.82 18.51 -27.20
CA LYS A 17 12.54 18.32 -25.77
C LYS A 17 11.23 19.02 -25.34
N LYS A 18 10.95 20.21 -25.86
CA LYS A 18 9.68 20.93 -25.60
C LYS A 18 8.48 20.23 -26.24
N LEU A 19 8.64 19.68 -27.45
CA LEU A 19 7.60 18.89 -28.13
C LEU A 19 7.29 17.59 -27.36
N LEU A 20 8.32 16.91 -26.85
CA LEU A 20 8.17 15.71 -26.03
C LEU A 20 7.45 16.02 -24.70
N LEU A 21 7.80 17.12 -24.03
CA LEU A 21 7.14 17.58 -22.80
C LEU A 21 5.65 17.93 -23.03
N LEU A 22 5.31 18.54 -24.17
CA LEU A 22 3.91 18.85 -24.52
C LEU A 22 3.07 17.59 -24.75
N LEU A 23 3.63 16.57 -25.43
CA LEU A 23 2.92 15.30 -25.67
C LEU A 23 2.63 14.52 -24.39
N VAL A 24 3.54 14.55 -23.40
CA VAL A 24 3.32 13.95 -22.09
C VAL A 24 2.22 14.67 -21.30
N LEU A 25 2.14 16.00 -21.41
CA LEU A 25 1.10 16.79 -20.73
C LEU A 25 -0.30 16.56 -21.31
N THR A 26 -0.40 16.31 -22.61
CA THR A 26 -1.69 16.03 -23.28
C THR A 26 -2.12 14.56 -23.19
N GLY A 27 -1.24 13.65 -22.76
CA GLY A 27 -1.50 12.21 -22.68
C GLY A 27 -2.25 11.76 -21.41
N LEU A 28 -2.63 12.67 -20.51
CA LEU A 28 -3.29 12.32 -19.23
C LEU A 28 -4.82 12.47 -19.25
N ILE A 29 -5.46 12.65 -20.39
CA ILE A 29 -6.92 12.78 -20.44
C ILE A 29 -7.48 11.79 -21.46
N LEU A 30 -8.56 11.11 -21.05
CA LEU A 30 -9.37 10.06 -21.68
C LEU A 30 -8.89 8.64 -21.28
N THR A 31 -9.51 7.98 -20.31
CA THR A 31 -10.95 7.69 -20.31
C THR A 31 -11.57 7.73 -18.92
N VAL A 32 -12.55 8.62 -18.74
CA VAL A 32 -13.63 8.46 -17.77
C VAL A 32 -14.48 7.29 -18.26
N GLY A 33 -14.21 6.10 -17.73
CA GLY A 33 -15.11 4.96 -17.81
C GLY A 33 -16.11 5.03 -16.66
N CYS A 34 -17.21 5.75 -16.86
CA CYS A 34 -18.39 5.62 -16.00
C CYS A 34 -19.22 4.45 -16.54
N GLY A 35 -19.31 3.38 -15.77
CA GLY A 35 -20.13 2.20 -16.07
C GLY A 35 -20.40 1.46 -14.78
N GLY A 36 -21.50 1.79 -14.13
CA GLY A 36 -21.92 1.15 -12.89
C GLY A 36 -22.36 -0.28 -13.10
N GLU A 37 -22.18 -1.09 -12.06
CA GLU A 37 -23.21 -1.95 -11.47
C GLU A 37 -22.66 -2.47 -10.15
N LYS A 38 -23.36 -2.12 -9.05
CA LYS A 38 -23.18 -2.75 -7.76
C LYS A 38 -23.61 -4.20 -7.92
N LYS A 39 -22.66 -5.13 -7.81
CA LYS A 39 -22.96 -6.52 -7.50
C LYS A 39 -22.35 -6.78 -6.16
N ASP A 40 -23.22 -7.04 -5.19
CA ASP A 40 -22.89 -7.42 -3.84
C ASP A 40 -21.90 -8.60 -3.90
N ALA A 41 -20.62 -8.31 -3.71
CA ALA A 41 -19.63 -9.32 -3.40
C ALA A 41 -19.87 -9.70 -1.94
N LYS A 42 -20.87 -10.57 -1.75
CA LYS A 42 -20.92 -11.46 -0.61
C LYS A 42 -19.72 -12.40 -0.74
N THR A 43 -18.55 -11.93 -0.32
CA THR A 43 -17.44 -12.83 0.00
C THR A 43 -17.85 -13.53 1.28
N SER A 44 -18.45 -14.69 1.07
CA SER A 44 -18.52 -15.78 2.03
C SER A 44 -17.14 -16.01 2.61
N GLU A 45 -16.87 -15.52 3.81
CA GLU A 45 -15.84 -16.13 4.65
C GLU A 45 -16.53 -17.17 5.53
N SER A 46 -16.38 -18.40 5.05
CA SER A 46 -16.67 -19.63 5.76
C SER A 46 -15.81 -19.68 7.02
N THR A 47 -16.44 -19.46 8.17
CA THR A 47 -16.00 -20.05 9.42
C THR A 47 -15.77 -21.54 9.21
N GLY A 48 -14.54 -21.99 9.43
CA GLY A 48 -14.18 -23.41 9.52
C GLY A 48 -13.46 -23.93 8.29
N ASN A 49 -12.13 -23.93 8.33
CA ASN A 49 -11.35 -25.16 8.45
C ASN A 49 -9.86 -24.80 8.55
N ALA A 50 -9.13 -25.51 9.40
CA ALA A 50 -7.71 -25.32 9.68
C ALA A 50 -6.86 -25.41 8.39
N MET A 51 -6.64 -24.25 7.78
CA MET A 51 -5.62 -24.01 6.76
C MET A 51 -4.45 -23.37 7.50
N ILE A 52 -3.21 -23.71 7.13
CA ILE A 52 -2.04 -22.91 7.52
C ILE A 52 -2.29 -21.49 7.01
N ILE A 53 -2.82 -20.61 7.86
CA ILE A 53 -3.14 -19.24 7.47
C ILE A 53 -1.80 -18.52 7.39
N ALA A 54 -1.30 -18.31 6.17
CA ALA A 54 -0.26 -17.32 5.98
C ALA A 54 -0.77 -16.02 6.60
N GLU A 55 -0.11 -15.55 7.66
CA GLU A 55 -0.56 -14.41 8.43
C GLU A 55 -0.49 -13.16 7.55
N GLY A 56 -1.64 -12.83 6.95
CA GLY A 56 -1.83 -11.70 6.05
C GLY A 56 -2.34 -10.45 6.78
N PRO A 57 -2.58 -9.35 6.05
CA PRO A 57 -3.03 -8.11 6.65
C PRO A 57 -4.44 -8.25 7.23
N LEU A 58 -4.68 -7.49 8.29
CA LEU A 58 -5.91 -7.49 9.07
C LEU A 58 -6.83 -6.31 8.67
N PRO A 59 -8.15 -6.50 8.61
CA PRO A 59 -9.08 -5.37 8.52
C PRO A 59 -9.03 -4.53 9.81
N LEU A 60 -9.40 -3.25 9.73
CA LEU A 60 -9.55 -2.42 10.92
C LEU A 60 -10.85 -2.78 11.67
N PRO A 61 -10.93 -2.54 12.99
CA PRO A 61 -12.16 -2.77 13.76
C PRO A 61 -13.36 -2.00 13.22
N GLU A 62 -14.57 -2.52 13.43
CA GLU A 62 -15.81 -1.80 13.10
C GLU A 62 -15.87 -0.44 13.81
N GLY A 63 -16.35 0.58 13.11
CA GLY A 63 -16.41 1.95 13.64
C GLY A 63 -15.09 2.72 13.58
N SER A 64 -14.03 2.14 13.02
CA SER A 64 -12.79 2.86 12.69
C SER A 64 -13.04 4.03 11.74
N ASN A 65 -12.10 4.98 11.70
CA ASN A 65 -12.17 6.12 10.78
C ASN A 65 -12.30 5.62 9.32
N SER A 66 -13.30 6.12 8.58
CA SER A 66 -13.60 5.64 7.22
C SER A 66 -12.45 5.86 6.22
N GLU A 67 -11.67 6.93 6.38
CA GLU A 67 -10.51 7.20 5.52
C GLU A 67 -9.37 6.22 5.82
N ALA A 68 -9.11 5.95 7.11
CA ALA A 68 -8.15 4.92 7.51
C ALA A 68 -8.57 3.53 7.00
N SER A 69 -9.85 3.18 7.14
CA SER A 69 -10.40 1.91 6.65
C SER A 69 -10.26 1.78 5.13
N GLY A 70 -10.57 2.85 4.37
CA GLY A 70 -10.43 2.85 2.92
C GLY A 70 -9.00 2.60 2.47
N HIS A 71 -8.03 3.32 3.05
CA HIS A 71 -6.63 3.05 2.80
C HIS A 71 -6.22 1.63 3.21
N ASN A 72 -6.68 1.14 4.37
CA ASN A 72 -6.35 -0.21 4.82
C ASN A 72 -6.89 -1.30 3.87
N GLU A 73 -8.11 -1.14 3.35
CA GLU A 73 -8.72 -2.04 2.37
C GLU A 73 -7.93 -2.09 1.05
N GLU A 74 -7.54 -0.93 0.53
CA GLU A 74 -6.67 -0.84 -0.66
C GLU A 74 -5.30 -1.51 -0.40
N GLY A 75 -4.72 -1.28 0.77
CA GLY A 75 -3.48 -1.92 1.19
C GLY A 75 -3.59 -3.45 1.26
N ILE A 76 -4.69 -3.97 1.81
CA ILE A 76 -4.98 -5.40 1.84
C ILE A 76 -5.07 -5.97 0.41
N SER A 77 -5.74 -5.25 -0.50
CA SER A 77 -5.87 -5.67 -1.90
C SER A 77 -4.49 -5.79 -2.56
N HIS A 78 -3.67 -4.74 -2.46
CA HIS A 78 -2.33 -4.74 -3.04
C HIS A 78 -1.40 -5.78 -2.40
N TYR A 79 -1.51 -6.03 -1.09
CA TYR A 79 -0.72 -7.06 -0.42
C TYR A 79 -1.06 -8.46 -0.95
N LYS A 80 -2.35 -8.76 -1.18
CA LYS A 80 -2.81 -10.04 -1.75
C LYS A 80 -2.29 -10.25 -3.18
N GLU A 81 -2.07 -9.18 -3.92
CA GLU A 81 -1.45 -9.21 -5.25
C GLU A 81 0.09 -9.31 -5.23
N GLY A 82 0.72 -9.21 -4.06
CA GLY A 82 2.18 -9.19 -3.91
C GLY A 82 2.82 -7.81 -4.14
N HIS A 83 2.01 -6.77 -4.30
CA HIS A 83 2.45 -5.38 -4.46
C HIS A 83 2.79 -4.75 -3.10
N TYR A 84 3.77 -5.32 -2.38
CA TYR A 84 4.05 -4.99 -0.98
C TYR A 84 4.49 -3.54 -0.74
N ASP A 85 5.16 -2.91 -1.72
CA ASP A 85 5.56 -1.51 -1.65
C ASP A 85 4.37 -0.56 -1.77
N VAL A 86 3.38 -0.92 -2.60
CA VAL A 86 2.13 -0.19 -2.74
C VAL A 86 1.27 -0.40 -1.49
N ALA A 87 1.14 -1.65 -1.03
CA ALA A 87 0.42 -1.98 0.19
C ALA A 87 0.94 -1.17 1.40
N LEU A 88 2.27 -1.10 1.56
CA LEU A 88 2.90 -0.31 2.61
C LEU A 88 2.49 1.17 2.56
N LYS A 89 2.43 1.80 1.37
CA LYS A 89 2.01 3.21 1.24
C LYS A 89 0.58 3.41 1.72
N HIS A 90 -0.33 2.50 1.38
CA HIS A 90 -1.70 2.56 1.83
C HIS A 90 -1.81 2.34 3.35
N PHE A 91 -1.07 1.37 3.91
CA PHE A 91 -1.06 1.17 5.36
C PHE A 91 -0.47 2.36 6.12
N GLN A 92 0.56 3.02 5.59
CA GLN A 92 1.10 4.27 6.13
C GLN A 92 0.11 5.43 6.04
N ALA A 93 -0.69 5.50 4.98
CA ALA A 93 -1.77 6.47 4.89
C ALA A 93 -2.86 6.20 5.95
N ALA A 94 -3.20 4.92 6.17
CA ALA A 94 -4.14 4.53 7.22
C ALA A 94 -3.63 4.90 8.62
N SER A 95 -2.35 4.62 8.94
CA SER A 95 -1.76 4.96 10.24
C SER A 95 -1.54 6.47 10.44
N ALA A 96 -1.34 7.23 9.36
CA ALA A 96 -1.32 8.69 9.41
C ALA A 96 -2.69 9.28 9.82
N VAL A 97 -3.78 8.60 9.45
CA VAL A 97 -5.15 8.98 9.86
C VAL A 97 -5.45 8.49 11.29
N ASP A 98 -5.15 7.22 11.59
CA ASP A 98 -5.35 6.64 12.91
C ASP A 98 -4.23 5.64 13.28
N SER A 99 -3.31 6.08 14.14
CA SER A 99 -2.20 5.28 14.67
C SER A 99 -2.51 4.67 16.05
N ALA A 100 -3.75 4.75 16.53
CA ALA A 100 -4.14 4.14 17.81
C ALA A 100 -4.35 2.63 17.68
N LEU A 101 -4.65 2.14 16.48
CA LEU A 101 -5.01 0.75 16.20
C LEU A 101 -3.76 -0.14 16.07
N GLY A 102 -3.81 -1.34 16.61
CA GLY A 102 -2.73 -2.32 16.45
C GLY A 102 -2.63 -2.83 15.00
N GLU A 103 -3.77 -2.93 14.32
CA GLU A 103 -3.93 -3.49 12.98
C GLU A 103 -3.17 -2.69 11.92
N VAL A 104 -3.18 -1.36 11.98
CA VAL A 104 -2.43 -0.53 11.02
C VAL A 104 -0.93 -0.78 11.14
N HIS A 105 -0.41 -0.87 12.36
CA HIS A 105 1.00 -1.16 12.59
C HIS A 105 1.36 -2.59 12.22
N TYR A 106 0.48 -3.55 12.48
CA TYR A 106 0.65 -4.93 12.05
C TYR A 106 0.76 -5.02 10.51
N ASN A 107 -0.12 -4.33 9.79
CA ASN A 107 -0.17 -4.35 8.33
C ASN A 107 1.05 -3.69 7.68
N GLU A 108 1.52 -2.58 8.25
CA GLU A 108 2.81 -1.99 7.87
C GLU A 108 3.96 -2.97 8.12
N ALA A 109 3.98 -3.62 9.28
CA ALA A 109 5.06 -4.52 9.67
C ALA A 109 5.19 -5.74 8.74
N ILE A 110 4.08 -6.42 8.41
CA ILE A 110 4.14 -7.56 7.49
C ILE A 110 4.53 -7.13 6.08
N SER A 111 4.17 -5.91 5.65
CA SER A 111 4.56 -5.39 4.34
C SER A 111 6.06 -5.06 4.31
N LEU A 112 6.58 -4.47 5.39
CA LEU A 112 8.01 -4.21 5.58
C LEU A 112 8.81 -5.52 5.62
N ASP A 113 8.29 -6.55 6.28
CA ASP A 113 8.92 -7.88 6.30
C ASP A 113 9.02 -8.49 4.90
N LYS A 114 7.92 -8.46 4.13
CA LYS A 114 7.91 -8.92 2.73
C LYS A 114 8.87 -8.15 1.83
N LEU A 115 9.16 -6.88 2.16
CA LEU A 115 10.14 -6.05 1.47
C LEU A 115 11.59 -6.27 1.99
N GLY A 116 11.82 -7.17 2.93
CA GLY A 116 13.13 -7.44 3.54
C GLY A 116 13.60 -6.38 4.54
N LYS A 117 12.72 -5.44 4.92
CA LYS A 117 13.02 -4.34 5.85
C LYS A 117 12.78 -4.77 7.31
N HIS A 118 13.40 -5.87 7.72
CA HIS A 118 13.09 -6.54 8.98
C HIS A 118 13.27 -5.65 10.23
N GLY A 119 14.24 -4.73 10.23
CA GLY A 119 14.45 -3.80 11.35
C GLY A 119 13.32 -2.78 11.52
N GLU A 120 12.71 -2.33 10.41
CA GLU A 120 11.52 -1.46 10.46
C GLU A 120 10.28 -2.29 10.82
N ALA A 121 10.15 -3.50 10.26
CA ALA A 121 9.09 -4.44 10.61
C ALA A 121 9.05 -4.73 12.12
N THR A 122 10.19 -5.05 12.75
CA THR A 122 10.26 -5.27 14.21
C THR A 122 9.75 -4.07 15.01
N LYS A 123 10.02 -2.83 14.58
CA LYS A 123 9.51 -1.64 15.30
C LYS A 123 7.99 -1.59 15.24
N HIS A 124 7.41 -1.77 14.04
CA HIS A 124 5.96 -1.74 13.87
C HIS A 124 5.27 -2.93 14.54
N PHE A 125 5.87 -4.13 14.53
CA PHE A 125 5.35 -5.29 15.25
C PHE A 125 5.30 -5.08 16.76
N LYS A 126 6.30 -4.42 17.37
CA LYS A 126 6.25 -4.06 18.80
C LYS A 126 5.09 -3.12 19.11
N ILE A 127 4.92 -2.08 18.28
CA ILE A 127 3.82 -1.13 18.43
C ILE A 127 2.47 -1.85 18.25
N ALA A 128 2.36 -2.74 17.26
CA ALA A 128 1.17 -3.55 17.04
C ALA A 128 0.83 -4.41 18.25
N GLN A 129 1.82 -5.08 18.85
CA GLN A 129 1.65 -5.88 20.07
C GLN A 129 1.17 -5.03 21.25
N GLU A 130 1.77 -3.86 21.46
CA GLU A 130 1.38 -2.91 22.51
C GLU A 130 -0.06 -2.39 22.34
N LYS A 131 -0.45 -2.11 21.09
CA LYS A 131 -1.77 -1.55 20.72
C LYS A 131 -2.80 -2.61 20.35
N ALA A 132 -2.49 -3.90 20.51
CA ALA A 132 -3.37 -4.98 20.06
C ALA A 132 -4.75 -4.94 20.74
N ASN A 133 -4.87 -4.33 21.93
CA ASN A 133 -6.13 -4.21 22.67
C ASN A 133 -6.88 -5.55 22.83
N GLY A 134 -6.12 -6.64 23.07
CA GLY A 134 -6.66 -7.99 23.18
C GLY A 134 -6.95 -8.70 21.85
N ASN A 135 -6.63 -8.08 20.70
CA ASN A 135 -6.72 -8.73 19.39
C ASN A 135 -5.71 -9.88 19.32
N LYS A 136 -6.25 -11.11 19.42
CA LYS A 136 -5.45 -12.35 19.38
C LYS A 136 -4.76 -12.58 18.05
N ALA A 137 -5.33 -12.11 16.94
CA ALA A 137 -4.70 -12.26 15.62
C ALA A 137 -3.35 -11.54 15.56
N ILE A 138 -3.19 -10.46 16.33
CA ILE A 138 -1.90 -9.76 16.50
C ILE A 138 -1.05 -10.45 17.56
N LEU A 139 -1.60 -10.71 18.75
CA LEU A 139 -0.82 -11.21 19.89
C LEU A 139 -0.27 -12.63 19.70
N GLU A 140 -0.98 -13.47 18.94
CA GLU A 140 -0.63 -14.87 18.66
C GLU A 140 -0.01 -15.04 17.26
N SER A 141 0.25 -13.94 16.55
CA SER A 141 0.87 -13.95 15.22
C SER A 141 2.29 -14.50 15.30
N ASN A 142 2.56 -15.61 14.61
CA ASN A 142 3.87 -16.22 14.49
C ASN A 142 4.89 -15.27 13.85
N ILE A 143 4.50 -14.50 12.81
CA ILE A 143 5.43 -13.55 12.18
C ILE A 143 5.81 -12.44 13.16
N LEU A 144 4.84 -11.86 13.86
CA LEU A 144 5.09 -10.87 14.89
C LEU A 144 6.02 -11.43 15.98
N LEU A 145 5.68 -12.60 16.53
CA LEU A 145 6.44 -13.23 17.61
C LEU A 145 7.89 -13.51 17.19
N SER A 146 8.12 -13.94 15.95
CA SER A 146 9.47 -14.17 15.42
C SER A 146 10.35 -12.91 15.32
N HIS A 147 9.73 -11.72 15.22
CA HIS A 147 10.44 -10.45 15.16
C HIS A 147 10.74 -9.84 16.53
N VAL A 148 9.96 -10.21 17.56
CA VAL A 148 9.98 -9.52 18.87
C VAL A 148 10.53 -10.36 20.01
N GLN A 149 10.56 -11.69 19.88
CA GLN A 149 11.03 -12.63 20.91
C GLN A 149 12.51 -13.00 20.77
#